data_AF-T0ZLS6-F1
#
_entry.id   AF-T0ZLS6-F1
#
_cell.length_a   1.000
_cell.length_b   1.000
_cell.length_c   1.000
_cell.angle_alpha   90.00
_cell.angle_beta   90.00
_cell.angle_gamma   90.00
#
_symmetry.space_group_name_H-M   'P 1'
#
loop_
_entity.id
_entity.type
_entity.pdbx_description
1 polymer ?
#
loop_
_entity_poly.entity_id
_entity_poly.type
_entity_poly.pdbx_seq_one_letter_code
_entity_poly.pdbx_strand_id
1 'polypeptide(L)'
;MAIVSDSGKVLASATFAAAESHWRKYAATLRTGRVRESKDNFVRITVRHPGSVLLNVPSLFPPTYRNQPNGFRIDLIHRLAALHPKYLRFPGGNFLEGKTLADWYDWKLTIGPIVERPTHPSPWGYESSDGLGLLEFLEWCHDLHMQPVLAVYAGYALDGMHIRPGPQLQPYVKDALEEIQYITGAVTTKWGAVRARDGHPAPFALHYVEIGNEDFFDRSGSYSGSNGRFAQFARAIRKAYPHIKIIATMPVKGDVQPDLIDLHFYRTAQQFLRMTHYFDHMSRKGPKIMVGEWATMQGTPTPDFGAALSDAAWMTGL
;
A
#
# COMPACT_ATOMS: atom_id res chain seq x y z
N MET A 1 16.81 24.28 12.62
CA MET A 1 16.91 22.86 12.21
C MET A 1 18.26 22.66 11.55
N ALA A 2 18.92 21.54 11.80
CA ALA A 2 20.23 21.21 11.23
C ALA A 2 20.37 19.71 10.96
N ILE A 3 21.16 19.37 9.94
CA ILE A 3 21.74 18.03 9.78
C ILE A 3 23.08 18.05 10.50
N VAL A 4 23.31 17.08 11.36
CA VAL A 4 24.46 17.01 12.26
C VAL A 4 25.14 15.66 12.09
N SER A 5 26.47 15.64 12.08
CA SER A 5 27.22 14.38 12.07
C SER A 5 27.23 13.71 13.44
N ASP A 6 27.64 12.45 13.46
CA ASP A 6 27.93 11.66 14.68
C ASP A 6 28.84 12.40 15.69
N SER A 7 29.83 13.14 15.20
CA SER A 7 30.75 13.96 16.00
C SER A 7 30.13 15.28 16.50
N GLY A 8 28.86 15.56 16.21
CA GLY A 8 28.17 16.79 16.62
C GLY A 8 28.40 18.01 15.71
N LYS A 9 29.19 17.86 14.64
CA LYS A 9 29.45 18.93 13.66
C LYS A 9 28.18 19.20 12.84
N VAL A 10 27.80 20.48 12.74
CA VAL A 10 26.70 20.91 11.87
C VAL A 10 27.14 20.82 10.41
N LEU A 11 26.42 20.02 9.61
CA LEU A 11 26.69 19.80 8.19
C LEU A 11 25.89 20.78 7.30
N ALA A 12 24.66 21.10 7.70
CA ALA A 12 23.82 22.12 7.08
C ALA A 12 22.77 22.58 8.09
N SER A 13 22.31 23.83 8.00
CA SER A 13 21.30 24.35 8.91
C SER A 13 20.41 25.43 8.29
N ALA A 14 19.24 25.59 8.88
CA ALA A 14 18.31 26.68 8.62
C ALA A 14 17.78 27.21 9.95
N THR A 15 17.63 28.54 10.03
CA THR A 15 17.05 29.23 11.17
C THR A 15 15.76 29.91 10.75
N PHE A 16 14.73 29.81 11.58
CA PHE A 16 13.46 30.47 11.39
C PHE A 16 13.18 31.36 12.58
N ALA A 17 12.51 32.49 12.36
CA ALA A 17 11.89 33.22 13.46
C ALA A 17 10.77 32.35 14.05
N ALA A 18 10.61 32.38 15.38
CA ALA A 18 9.55 31.63 16.03
C ALA A 18 8.17 32.15 15.57
N ALA A 19 7.18 31.25 15.48
CA ALA A 19 5.80 31.66 15.30
C ALA A 19 5.31 32.31 16.60
N GLU A 20 4.40 33.28 16.49
CA GLU A 20 3.77 33.89 17.65
C GLU A 20 2.64 32.99 18.18
N SER A 21 1.40 33.23 17.76
CA SER A 21 0.20 32.60 18.34
C SER A 21 -0.57 31.65 17.41
N HIS A 22 -0.05 31.36 16.21
CA HIS A 22 -0.71 30.49 15.23
C HIS A 22 0.27 29.51 14.57
N TRP A 23 -0.27 28.39 14.08
CA TRP A 23 0.50 27.40 13.33
C TRP A 23 1.06 28.01 12.04
N ARG A 24 2.35 27.79 11.79
CA ARG A 24 3.03 28.25 10.58
C ARG A 24 3.92 27.15 10.02
N LYS A 25 3.78 26.88 8.72
CA LYS A 25 4.70 25.98 7.99
C LYS A 25 6.02 26.70 7.73
N TYR A 26 7.12 26.06 8.11
CA TYR A 26 8.48 26.50 7.79
C TYR A 26 9.09 25.53 6.78
N ALA A 27 9.81 26.06 5.79
CA ALA A 27 10.49 25.27 4.77
C ALA A 27 11.87 25.88 4.48
N ALA A 28 12.87 25.03 4.32
CA ALA A 28 14.20 25.41 3.85
C ALA A 28 14.85 24.24 3.13
N THR A 29 15.70 24.54 2.14
CA THR A 29 16.56 23.54 1.50
C THR A 29 17.92 23.54 2.20
N LEU A 30 18.33 22.40 2.74
CA LEU A 30 19.63 22.22 3.39
C LEU A 30 20.64 21.65 2.39
N ARG A 31 21.79 22.33 2.22
CA ARG A 31 22.88 21.87 1.34
C ARG A 31 24.12 21.58 2.18
N THR A 32 24.54 20.32 2.23
CA THR A 32 25.64 19.83 3.09
C THR A 32 27.03 19.98 2.46
N GLY A 33 27.12 20.29 1.16
CA GLY A 33 28.39 20.25 0.43
C GLY A 33 28.90 18.81 0.28
N ARG A 34 30.23 18.62 0.27
CA ARG A 34 30.84 17.28 0.28
C ARG A 34 31.02 16.81 1.71
N VAL A 35 30.19 15.86 2.13
CA VAL A 35 30.26 15.20 3.44
C VAL A 35 30.33 13.69 3.25
N ARG A 36 30.96 12.99 4.18
CA ARG A 36 30.94 11.53 4.21
C ARG A 36 29.54 11.07 4.60
N GLU A 37 28.97 10.14 3.83
CA GLU A 37 27.70 9.50 4.17
C GLU A 37 27.85 8.66 5.43
N SER A 38 26.89 8.77 6.34
CA SER A 38 26.81 7.96 7.55
C SER A 38 25.36 7.85 8.00
N LYS A 39 24.99 6.67 8.49
CA LYS A 39 23.71 6.41 9.17
C LYS A 39 23.65 7.03 10.57
N ASP A 40 24.80 7.41 11.12
CA ASP A 40 24.94 7.98 12.46
C ASP A 40 24.74 9.51 12.46
N ASN A 41 24.51 10.09 11.28
CA ASN A 41 24.07 11.48 11.13
C ASN A 41 22.61 11.63 11.60
N PHE A 42 22.25 12.78 12.15
CA PHE A 42 20.90 13.01 12.67
C PHE A 42 20.39 14.44 12.42
N VAL A 43 19.07 14.60 12.53
CA VAL A 43 18.42 15.91 12.48
C VAL A 43 18.35 16.49 13.90
N ARG A 44 18.76 17.75 14.05
CA ARG A 44 18.68 18.49 15.32
C ARG A 44 17.83 19.75 15.16
N ILE A 45 16.85 19.93 16.04
CA ILE A 45 16.08 21.17 16.18
C ILE A 45 16.46 21.81 17.51
N THR A 46 16.85 23.08 17.49
CA THR A 46 17.32 23.83 18.67
C THR A 46 16.61 25.17 18.76
N VAL A 47 16.34 25.62 19.98
CA VAL A 47 15.86 26.98 20.29
C VAL A 47 17.01 27.82 20.85
N ARG A 48 17.06 29.12 20.52
CA ARG A 48 18.16 30.02 20.93
C ARG A 48 18.04 30.49 22.38
N HIS A 49 16.82 30.59 22.88
CA HIS A 49 16.51 31.04 24.23
C HIS A 49 15.59 30.01 24.90
N PRO A 50 15.65 29.86 26.23
CA PRO A 50 14.70 29.04 26.97
C PRO A 50 13.24 29.46 26.67
N GLY A 51 12.38 28.48 26.45
CA GLY A 51 10.97 28.69 26.14
C GLY A 51 10.28 27.43 25.66
N SER A 52 8.98 27.53 25.40
CA SER A 52 8.15 26.44 24.90
C SER A 52 7.82 26.65 23.42
N VAL A 53 7.95 25.59 22.63
CA VAL A 53 7.54 25.56 21.23
C VAL A 53 6.72 24.30 20.96
N LEU A 54 5.64 24.45 20.21
CA LEU A 54 4.88 23.32 19.68
C LEU A 54 5.34 23.08 18.24
N LEU A 55 5.65 21.83 17.93
CA LEU A 55 6.06 21.39 16.60
C LEU A 55 5.09 20.32 16.12
N ASN A 56 4.71 20.40 14.85
CA ASN A 56 3.92 19.38 14.19
C ASN A 56 4.57 19.03 12.84
N VAL A 57 4.58 17.74 12.51
CA VAL A 57 5.15 17.15 11.27
C VAL A 57 6.55 17.70 10.89
N PRO A 58 7.57 17.53 11.75
CA PRO A 58 8.95 17.77 11.32
C PRO A 58 9.32 16.76 10.23
N SER A 59 9.71 17.24 9.05
CA SER A 59 10.00 16.41 7.88
C SER A 59 11.29 16.84 7.19
N LEU A 60 12.07 15.86 6.72
CA LEU A 60 13.27 16.05 5.93
C LEU A 60 13.28 15.02 4.80
N PHE A 61 13.25 15.49 3.55
CA PHE A 61 13.37 14.65 2.37
C PHE A 61 14.73 14.86 1.70
N PRO A 62 15.41 13.79 1.26
CA PRO A 62 16.45 13.90 0.24
C PRO A 62 15.83 14.27 -1.12
N PRO A 63 16.62 14.52 -2.18
CA PRO A 63 16.09 14.51 -3.54
C PRO A 63 15.30 13.22 -3.80
N THR A 64 14.11 13.37 -4.36
CA THR A 64 13.19 12.27 -4.65
C THR A 64 13.24 11.86 -6.11
N TYR A 65 12.80 10.64 -6.41
CA TYR A 65 12.66 10.16 -7.77
C TYR A 65 11.78 11.13 -8.58
N ARG A 66 12.25 11.52 -9.77
CA ARG A 66 11.62 12.54 -10.64
C ARG A 66 11.31 13.88 -9.96
N ASN A 67 11.98 14.21 -8.84
CA ASN A 67 11.72 15.39 -8.01
C ASN A 67 10.27 15.52 -7.53
N GLN A 68 9.57 14.41 -7.35
CA GLN A 68 8.19 14.41 -6.88
C GLN A 68 8.09 14.88 -5.41
N PRO A 69 7.19 15.82 -5.09
CA PRO A 69 6.84 16.14 -3.71
C PRO A 69 6.33 14.90 -2.99
N ASN A 70 6.73 14.68 -1.72
CA ASN A 70 6.39 13.47 -0.97
C ASN A 70 6.77 12.16 -1.70
N GLY A 71 7.71 12.23 -2.64
CA GLY A 71 8.03 11.14 -3.55
C GLY A 71 9.02 10.14 -2.98
N PHE A 72 9.52 9.29 -3.86
CA PHE A 72 10.24 8.09 -3.48
C PHE A 72 11.75 8.28 -3.35
N ARG A 73 12.37 7.38 -2.60
CA ARG A 73 13.82 7.19 -2.61
C ARG A 73 14.31 6.74 -3.98
N ILE A 74 15.20 7.53 -4.58
CA ILE A 74 15.74 7.34 -5.93
C ILE A 74 16.38 5.95 -6.10
N ASP A 75 17.22 5.55 -5.15
CA ASP A 75 17.99 4.31 -5.24
C ASP A 75 17.10 3.06 -5.20
N LEU A 76 16.04 3.07 -4.40
CA LEU A 76 15.08 1.98 -4.32
C LEU A 76 14.23 1.90 -5.59
N ILE A 77 13.69 3.02 -6.07
CA ILE A 77 12.89 3.03 -7.30
C ILE A 77 13.70 2.60 -8.52
N HIS A 78 14.97 3.00 -8.63
CA HIS A 78 15.82 2.53 -9.72
C HIS A 78 16.00 0.99 -9.72
N ARG A 79 16.18 0.39 -8.53
CA ARG A 79 16.30 -1.08 -8.41
C ARG A 79 14.99 -1.77 -8.78
N LEU A 80 13.86 -1.23 -8.34
CA LEU A 80 12.53 -1.75 -8.69
C LEU A 80 12.26 -1.63 -10.20
N ALA A 81 12.58 -0.49 -10.80
CA ALA A 81 12.44 -0.27 -12.24
C ALA A 81 13.25 -1.29 -13.07
N ALA A 82 14.45 -1.66 -12.60
CA ALA A 82 15.31 -2.63 -13.26
C ALA A 82 14.74 -4.06 -13.26
N LEU A 83 13.77 -4.38 -12.39
CA LEU A 83 13.05 -5.66 -12.42
C LEU A 83 11.98 -5.71 -13.53
N HIS A 84 11.70 -4.57 -14.19
CA HIS A 84 10.61 -4.43 -15.16
C HIS A 84 9.25 -4.98 -14.69
N PRO A 85 8.81 -4.64 -13.46
CA PRO A 85 7.57 -5.16 -12.89
C PRO A 85 6.37 -4.80 -13.77
N LYS A 86 5.38 -5.68 -13.81
CA LYS A 86 4.17 -5.49 -14.64
C LYS A 86 2.98 -4.97 -13.85
N TYR A 87 2.93 -5.26 -12.55
CA TYR A 87 1.87 -4.79 -11.68
C TYR A 87 2.39 -4.56 -10.27
N LEU A 88 1.64 -3.79 -9.49
CA LEU A 88 1.82 -3.61 -8.06
C LEU A 88 0.49 -3.91 -7.35
N ARG A 89 0.51 -4.86 -6.42
CA ARG A 89 -0.59 -5.14 -5.49
C ARG A 89 -0.42 -4.28 -4.25
N PHE A 90 -1.43 -3.50 -3.87
CA PHE A 90 -1.39 -2.58 -2.73
C PHE A 90 -2.81 -2.31 -2.21
N PRO A 91 -2.99 -1.77 -0.99
CA PRO A 91 -1.99 -1.47 0.04
C PRO A 91 -1.69 -2.67 0.95
N GLY A 92 -2.25 -3.85 0.64
CA GLY A 92 -2.26 -5.02 1.51
C GLY A 92 -0.89 -5.66 1.79
N GLY A 93 -0.81 -6.93 2.19
CA GLY A 93 -1.88 -7.82 2.64
C GLY A 93 -2.47 -7.37 3.98
N ASN A 94 -1.93 -7.87 5.10
CA ASN A 94 -2.40 -7.55 6.45
C ASN A 94 -2.56 -6.05 6.77
N PHE A 95 -1.79 -5.18 6.10
CA PHE A 95 -1.87 -3.73 6.26
C PHE A 95 -3.25 -3.17 5.86
N LEU A 96 -3.92 -3.80 4.88
CA LEU A 96 -5.28 -3.44 4.48
C LEU A 96 -6.30 -3.72 5.60
N GLU A 97 -6.16 -4.87 6.25
CA GLU A 97 -7.14 -5.40 7.21
C GLU A 97 -7.06 -4.72 8.57
N GLY A 98 -5.85 -4.38 9.00
CA GLY A 98 -5.59 -3.90 10.35
C GLY A 98 -5.72 -4.99 11.40
N LYS A 99 -5.23 -4.70 12.62
CA LYS A 99 -5.34 -5.65 13.73
C LYS A 99 -6.78 -5.80 14.22
N THR A 100 -7.48 -4.68 14.37
CA THR A 100 -8.90 -4.60 14.73
C THR A 100 -9.67 -3.87 13.63
N LEU A 101 -11.01 -3.91 13.68
CA LEU A 101 -11.87 -3.17 12.74
C LEU A 101 -11.67 -1.64 12.76
N ALA A 102 -10.98 -1.10 13.77
CA ALA A 102 -10.64 0.32 13.84
C ALA A 102 -9.30 0.66 13.16
N ASP A 103 -8.44 -0.34 12.93
CA ASP A 103 -7.06 -0.16 12.46
C ASP A 103 -6.89 -0.44 10.95
N TRP A 104 -8.00 -0.64 10.23
CA TRP A 104 -7.97 -0.92 8.80
C TRP A 104 -7.42 0.27 7.99
N TYR A 105 -6.91 -0.01 6.79
CA TYR A 105 -6.43 1.03 5.88
C TYR A 105 -7.60 1.86 5.32
N ASP A 106 -7.93 2.98 5.97
CA ASP A 106 -8.88 3.96 5.46
C ASP A 106 -8.19 4.90 4.48
N TRP A 107 -8.30 4.60 3.18
CA TRP A 107 -7.61 5.34 2.12
C TRP A 107 -7.88 6.85 2.15
N LYS A 108 -9.03 7.30 2.66
CA LYS A 108 -9.38 8.74 2.73
C LYS A 108 -8.52 9.50 3.74
N LEU A 109 -7.99 8.79 4.75
CA LEU A 109 -7.06 9.33 5.73
C LEU A 109 -5.62 9.37 5.21
N THR A 110 -5.37 8.80 4.03
CA THR A 110 -4.04 8.68 3.43
C THR A 110 -3.81 9.60 2.23
N ILE A 111 -4.82 10.40 1.84
CA ILE A 111 -4.74 11.35 0.74
C ILE A 111 -4.66 12.79 1.26
N GLY A 112 -4.42 13.76 0.37
CA GLY A 112 -4.30 15.16 0.74
C GLY A 112 -3.02 15.49 1.52
N PRO A 113 -2.96 16.65 2.19
CA PRO A 113 -1.77 17.12 2.89
C PRO A 113 -1.34 16.20 4.05
N ILE A 114 -0.05 15.87 4.14
CA ILE A 114 0.50 14.99 5.21
C ILE A 114 0.18 15.51 6.62
N VAL A 115 0.07 16.83 6.81
CA VAL A 115 -0.27 17.42 8.13
C VAL A 115 -1.70 17.12 8.58
N GLU A 116 -2.55 16.65 7.66
CA GLU A 116 -3.93 16.24 7.93
C GLU A 116 -4.08 14.71 8.02
N ARG A 117 -3.02 13.93 7.74
CA ARG A 117 -3.03 12.47 7.82
C ARG A 117 -2.80 12.03 9.27
N PRO A 118 -3.74 11.31 9.90
CA PRO A 118 -3.73 11.06 11.34
C PRO A 118 -2.78 9.95 11.80
N THR A 119 -2.14 9.21 10.88
CA THR A 119 -1.41 7.96 11.14
C THR A 119 -2.32 6.80 11.57
N HIS A 120 -1.83 5.57 11.48
CA HIS A 120 -2.50 4.42 12.09
C HIS A 120 -1.51 3.31 12.46
N PRO A 121 -1.86 2.45 13.45
CA PRO A 121 -1.02 1.32 13.82
C PRO A 121 -0.99 0.27 12.72
N SER A 122 0.20 -0.12 12.29
CA SER A 122 0.37 -1.25 11.37
C SER A 122 0.28 -2.59 12.13
N PRO A 123 -0.09 -3.69 11.45
CA PRO A 123 -0.11 -5.02 12.06
C PRO A 123 1.30 -5.57 12.38
N TRP A 124 2.36 -4.82 12.06
CA TRP A 124 3.75 -5.21 12.22
C TRP A 124 4.45 -4.55 13.42
N GLY A 125 3.69 -3.97 14.35
CA GLY A 125 4.21 -3.45 15.62
C GLY A 125 4.86 -2.07 15.53
N TYR A 126 4.60 -1.32 14.45
CA TYR A 126 5.01 0.08 14.31
C TYR A 126 3.85 0.94 13.77
N GLU A 127 3.93 2.25 14.00
CA GLU A 127 2.96 3.23 13.50
C GLU A 127 3.28 3.59 12.04
N SER A 128 2.30 3.50 11.14
CA SER A 128 2.41 4.03 9.79
C SER A 128 2.18 5.53 9.80
N SER A 129 3.06 6.32 9.19
CA SER A 129 2.82 7.76 9.03
C SER A 129 1.74 8.09 8.00
N ASP A 130 1.35 7.11 7.17
CA ASP A 130 0.51 7.26 6.00
C ASP A 130 1.00 8.30 4.99
N GLY A 131 2.32 8.61 5.05
CA GLY A 131 2.97 9.46 4.05
C GLY A 131 3.06 8.79 2.68
N LEU A 132 3.13 7.46 2.63
CA LEU A 132 2.92 6.68 1.41
C LEU A 132 1.46 6.23 1.37
N GLY A 133 0.59 7.08 0.85
CA GLY A 133 -0.85 6.84 0.76
C GLY A 133 -1.28 6.41 -0.64
N LEU A 134 -2.61 6.44 -0.87
CA LEU A 134 -3.20 5.98 -2.13
C LEU A 134 -2.61 6.66 -3.36
N LEU A 135 -2.47 8.00 -3.35
CA LEU A 135 -1.93 8.72 -4.50
C LEU A 135 -0.47 8.33 -4.76
N GLU A 136 0.34 8.20 -3.72
CA GLU A 136 1.74 7.82 -3.89
C GLU A 136 1.89 6.38 -4.41
N PHE A 137 1.05 5.41 -4.02
CA PHE A 137 1.04 4.08 -4.66
C PHE A 137 0.70 4.13 -6.15
N LEU A 138 -0.25 4.98 -6.54
CA LEU A 138 -0.66 5.15 -7.94
C LEU A 138 0.42 5.85 -8.77
N GLU A 139 1.10 6.85 -8.21
CA GLU A 139 2.23 7.51 -8.84
C GLU A 139 3.40 6.56 -9.05
N TRP A 140 3.68 5.66 -8.08
CA TRP A 140 4.65 4.60 -8.27
C TRP A 140 4.28 3.70 -9.45
N CYS A 141 3.01 3.28 -9.55
CA CYS A 141 2.53 2.51 -10.69
C CYS A 141 2.72 3.26 -12.01
N HIS A 142 2.32 4.53 -12.05
CA HIS A 142 2.44 5.39 -13.22
C HIS A 142 3.90 5.54 -13.68
N ASP A 143 4.79 5.80 -12.73
CA ASP A 143 6.21 6.06 -13.00
C ASP A 143 6.97 4.87 -13.56
N LEU A 144 6.60 3.67 -13.11
CA LEU A 144 7.22 2.42 -13.53
C LEU A 144 6.39 1.67 -14.58
N HIS A 145 5.33 2.28 -15.10
CA HIS A 145 4.43 1.70 -16.09
C HIS A 145 3.85 0.35 -15.64
N MET A 146 3.49 0.26 -14.37
CA MET A 146 2.86 -0.91 -13.76
C MET A 146 1.34 -0.77 -13.76
N GLN A 147 0.65 -1.90 -13.88
CA GLN A 147 -0.77 -2.00 -13.62
C GLN A 147 -1.03 -2.00 -12.10
N PRO A 148 -1.87 -1.11 -11.56
CA PRO A 148 -2.33 -1.25 -10.18
C PRO A 148 -3.27 -2.46 -10.05
N VAL A 149 -3.04 -3.25 -9.00
CA VAL A 149 -3.99 -4.22 -8.44
C VAL A 149 -4.40 -3.66 -7.08
N LEU A 150 -5.57 -3.03 -7.03
CA LEU A 150 -6.09 -2.39 -5.83
C LEU A 150 -6.76 -3.42 -4.94
N ALA A 151 -6.28 -3.62 -3.73
CA ALA A 151 -7.00 -4.35 -2.70
C ALA A 151 -7.89 -3.40 -1.89
N VAL A 152 -9.19 -3.67 -1.84
CA VAL A 152 -10.17 -2.86 -1.08
C VAL A 152 -10.55 -3.56 0.22
N TYR A 153 -10.71 -2.80 1.29
CA TYR A 153 -11.05 -3.35 2.59
C TYR A 153 -12.42 -4.02 2.55
N ALA A 154 -12.46 -5.31 2.94
CA ALA A 154 -13.65 -6.13 2.81
C ALA A 154 -14.34 -6.41 4.15
N GLY A 155 -14.06 -5.63 5.21
CA GLY A 155 -14.77 -5.75 6.49
C GLY A 155 -14.34 -6.95 7.36
N TYR A 156 -13.05 -7.29 7.35
CA TYR A 156 -12.45 -8.33 8.19
C TYR A 156 -11.15 -7.77 8.80
N ALA A 157 -10.86 -8.12 10.05
CA ALA A 157 -9.64 -7.74 10.75
C ALA A 157 -8.90 -8.97 11.30
N LEU A 158 -7.60 -8.83 11.54
CA LEU A 158 -6.71 -9.95 11.89
C LEU A 158 -7.00 -10.58 13.26
N ASP A 159 -7.74 -9.90 14.14
CA ASP A 159 -8.25 -10.46 15.40
C ASP A 159 -9.47 -11.39 15.22
N GLY A 160 -9.92 -11.59 13.97
CA GLY A 160 -11.05 -12.44 13.61
C GLY A 160 -12.40 -11.72 13.64
N MET A 161 -12.42 -10.44 14.01
CA MET A 161 -13.63 -9.64 13.92
C MET A 161 -13.98 -9.31 12.47
N HIS A 162 -15.29 -9.25 12.19
CA HIS A 162 -15.80 -8.98 10.85
C HIS A 162 -17.08 -8.15 10.91
N ILE A 163 -17.30 -7.38 9.85
CA ILE A 163 -18.55 -6.68 9.59
C ILE A 163 -19.54 -7.69 9.01
N ARG A 164 -20.74 -7.76 9.61
CA ARG A 164 -21.75 -8.72 9.14
C ARG A 164 -22.20 -8.36 7.73
N PRO A 165 -22.25 -9.34 6.81
CA PRO A 165 -22.82 -9.10 5.49
C PRO A 165 -24.26 -8.57 5.59
N GLY A 166 -24.60 -7.63 4.72
CA GLY A 166 -25.93 -6.99 4.67
C GLY A 166 -25.82 -5.48 4.96
N PRO A 167 -26.79 -4.87 5.66
CA PRO A 167 -26.81 -3.42 5.86
C PRO A 167 -25.56 -2.85 6.53
N GLN A 168 -24.93 -3.60 7.44
CA GLN A 168 -23.72 -3.15 8.14
C GLN A 168 -22.49 -3.06 7.22
N LEU A 169 -22.45 -3.83 6.13
CA LEU A 169 -21.35 -3.84 5.18
C LEU A 169 -21.47 -2.70 4.13
N GLN A 170 -22.68 -2.14 3.95
CA GLN A 170 -22.94 -1.15 2.91
C GLN A 170 -22.05 0.10 2.95
N PRO A 171 -21.69 0.66 4.13
CA PRO A 171 -20.74 1.78 4.19
C PRO A 171 -19.39 1.44 3.58
N TYR A 172 -18.87 0.23 3.81
CA TYR A 172 -17.58 -0.23 3.30
C TYR A 172 -17.64 -0.58 1.80
N VAL A 173 -18.77 -1.13 1.32
CA VAL A 173 -19.00 -1.31 -0.12
C VAL A 173 -19.01 0.03 -0.84
N LYS A 174 -19.68 1.04 -0.27
CA LYS A 174 -19.66 2.41 -0.80
C LYS A 174 -18.25 2.98 -0.77
N ASP A 175 -17.51 2.75 0.30
CA ASP A 175 -16.12 3.21 0.45
C ASP A 175 -15.21 2.72 -0.69
N ALA A 176 -15.26 1.42 -1.00
CA ALA A 176 -14.53 0.85 -2.13
C ALA A 176 -14.93 1.45 -3.50
N LEU A 177 -16.22 1.76 -3.71
CA LEU A 177 -16.65 2.43 -4.94
C LEU A 177 -16.14 3.87 -5.04
N GLU A 178 -16.04 4.55 -3.90
CA GLU A 178 -15.47 5.89 -3.78
C GLU A 178 -13.95 5.87 -4.01
N GLU A 179 -13.24 4.85 -3.52
CA GLU A 179 -11.82 4.61 -3.77
C GLU A 179 -11.54 4.40 -5.26
N ILE A 180 -12.33 3.54 -5.91
CA ILE A 180 -12.24 3.34 -7.37
C ILE A 180 -12.55 4.64 -8.12
N GLN A 181 -13.50 5.46 -7.64
CA GLN A 181 -13.81 6.76 -8.25
C GLN A 181 -12.65 7.75 -8.09
N TYR A 182 -11.93 7.74 -6.95
CA TYR A 182 -10.73 8.54 -6.77
C TYR A 182 -9.68 8.22 -7.84
N ILE A 183 -9.48 6.93 -8.12
CA ILE A 183 -8.49 6.44 -9.09
C ILE A 183 -8.91 6.75 -10.54
N THR A 184 -10.15 6.43 -10.90
CA THR A 184 -10.60 6.35 -12.30
C THR A 184 -11.50 7.51 -12.75
N GLY A 185 -12.08 8.24 -11.80
CA GLY A 185 -13.11 9.25 -12.06
C GLY A 185 -12.57 10.47 -12.79
N ALA A 186 -13.42 11.08 -13.62
CA ALA A 186 -13.15 12.39 -14.20
C ALA A 186 -13.09 13.47 -13.10
N VAL A 187 -12.43 14.58 -13.38
CA VAL A 187 -12.30 15.73 -12.45
C VAL A 187 -13.63 16.37 -12.06
N THR A 188 -14.72 16.06 -12.77
CA THR A 188 -16.09 16.51 -12.47
C THR A 188 -16.81 15.60 -11.46
N THR A 189 -16.28 14.41 -11.20
CA THR A 189 -16.78 13.52 -10.16
C THR A 189 -16.24 13.94 -8.80
N LYS A 190 -16.96 13.59 -7.71
CA LYS A 190 -16.55 13.96 -6.36
C LYS A 190 -15.10 13.57 -6.08
N TRP A 191 -14.75 12.30 -6.25
CA TRP A 191 -13.42 11.81 -5.89
C TRP A 191 -12.36 12.05 -6.96
N GLY A 192 -12.75 12.15 -8.24
CA GLY A 192 -11.81 12.62 -9.27
C GLY A 192 -11.41 14.09 -9.10
N ALA A 193 -12.31 14.95 -8.59
CA ALA A 193 -11.97 16.32 -8.21
C ALA A 193 -10.98 16.38 -7.04
N VAL A 194 -11.14 15.49 -6.06
CA VAL A 194 -10.21 15.35 -4.92
C VAL A 194 -8.83 14.92 -5.43
N ARG A 195 -8.73 13.87 -6.26
CA ARG A 195 -7.46 13.46 -6.89
C ARG A 195 -6.78 14.60 -7.66
N ALA A 196 -7.56 15.38 -8.42
CA ALA A 196 -7.06 16.53 -9.16
C ALA A 196 -6.49 17.61 -8.23
N ARG A 197 -7.19 17.93 -7.13
CA ARG A 197 -6.74 18.86 -6.09
C ARG A 197 -5.48 18.35 -5.39
N ASP A 198 -5.36 17.05 -5.19
CA ASP A 198 -4.20 16.42 -4.55
C ASP A 198 -2.95 16.42 -5.45
N GLY A 199 -3.10 16.81 -6.73
CA GLY A 199 -1.98 17.04 -7.65
C GLY A 199 -2.01 16.22 -8.93
N HIS A 200 -2.99 15.32 -9.09
CA HIS A 200 -3.06 14.43 -10.27
C HIS A 200 -4.42 14.48 -10.99
N PRO A 201 -4.63 15.43 -11.92
CA PRO A 201 -5.92 15.59 -12.60
C PRO A 201 -6.30 14.41 -13.50
N ALA A 202 -5.34 13.76 -14.15
CA ALA A 202 -5.60 12.63 -15.03
C ALA A 202 -6.04 11.39 -14.23
N PRO A 203 -7.02 10.60 -14.71
CA PRO A 203 -7.35 9.33 -14.08
C PRO A 203 -6.24 8.29 -14.31
N PHE A 204 -6.05 7.40 -13.34
CA PHE A 204 -5.20 6.23 -13.51
C PHE A 204 -5.99 5.08 -14.15
N ALA A 205 -5.30 4.20 -14.87
CA ALA A 205 -5.89 2.98 -15.40
C ALA A 205 -6.02 1.92 -14.29
N LEU A 206 -7.24 1.42 -14.07
CA LEU A 206 -7.51 0.36 -13.10
C LEU A 206 -8.29 -0.77 -13.77
N HIS A 207 -7.67 -1.95 -13.84
CA HIS A 207 -8.26 -3.14 -14.46
C HIS A 207 -8.57 -4.24 -13.45
N TYR A 208 -7.97 -4.20 -12.26
CA TYR A 208 -8.07 -5.26 -11.26
C TYR A 208 -8.34 -4.68 -9.88
N VAL A 209 -9.36 -5.23 -9.22
CA VAL A 209 -9.67 -4.96 -7.82
C VAL A 209 -9.76 -6.29 -7.08
N GLU A 210 -8.97 -6.41 -6.03
CA GLU A 210 -9.02 -7.51 -5.07
C GLU A 210 -9.90 -7.13 -3.89
N ILE A 211 -10.79 -8.03 -3.48
CA ILE A 211 -11.74 -7.77 -2.40
C ILE A 211 -11.25 -8.50 -1.15
N GLY A 212 -10.67 -7.73 -0.22
CA GLY A 212 -10.09 -8.24 1.03
C GLY A 212 -8.63 -8.64 0.90
N ASN A 213 -8.15 -9.38 1.90
CA ASN A 213 -6.87 -10.07 1.91
C ASN A 213 -7.04 -11.37 2.71
N GLU A 214 -6.44 -12.47 2.25
CA GLU A 214 -6.37 -13.75 2.97
C GLU A 214 -7.64 -14.21 3.72
N ASP A 215 -8.84 -13.98 3.15
CA ASP A 215 -10.10 -14.28 3.82
C ASP A 215 -10.33 -15.78 4.10
N PHE A 216 -9.42 -16.66 3.65
CA PHE A 216 -9.37 -18.05 4.14
C PHE A 216 -9.09 -18.15 5.65
N PHE A 217 -8.61 -17.10 6.31
CA PHE A 217 -8.55 -17.00 7.77
C PHE A 217 -9.92 -16.68 8.42
N ASP A 218 -10.91 -16.22 7.66
CA ASP A 218 -12.25 -15.94 8.15
C ASP A 218 -13.01 -17.24 8.51
N ARG A 219 -12.94 -17.61 9.79
CA ARG A 219 -13.63 -18.78 10.34
C ARG A 219 -15.15 -18.60 10.47
N SER A 220 -15.68 -17.39 10.30
CA SER A 220 -17.13 -17.15 10.39
C SER A 220 -17.87 -17.60 9.14
N GLY A 221 -17.16 -17.78 8.01
CA GLY A 221 -17.76 -18.05 6.71
C GLY A 221 -18.45 -16.83 6.10
N SER A 222 -18.22 -15.62 6.61
CA SER A 222 -18.90 -14.40 6.15
C SER A 222 -18.43 -13.91 4.77
N TYR A 223 -17.23 -14.29 4.33
CA TYR A 223 -16.70 -13.89 3.02
C TYR A 223 -17.49 -14.46 1.83
N SER A 224 -17.71 -15.78 1.82
CA SER A 224 -18.23 -16.55 0.70
C SER A 224 -19.76 -16.73 0.75
N GLY A 225 -20.39 -17.02 -0.38
CA GLY A 225 -21.83 -17.24 -0.52
C GLY A 225 -22.53 -16.09 -1.25
N SER A 226 -23.74 -16.35 -1.75
CA SER A 226 -24.53 -15.39 -2.54
C SER A 226 -24.80 -14.05 -1.85
N ASN A 227 -24.79 -14.06 -0.51
CA ASN A 227 -24.96 -12.89 0.36
C ASN A 227 -23.71 -12.57 1.18
N GLY A 228 -22.58 -13.24 0.93
CA GLY A 228 -21.32 -13.01 1.65
C GLY A 228 -20.70 -11.65 1.33
N ARG A 229 -19.64 -11.27 2.07
CA ARG A 229 -18.93 -10.01 1.88
C ARG A 229 -18.44 -9.87 0.43
N PHE A 230 -17.76 -10.89 -0.10
CA PHE A 230 -17.29 -10.91 -1.48
C PHE A 230 -18.39 -10.60 -2.49
N ALA A 231 -19.53 -11.31 -2.41
CA ALA A 231 -20.61 -11.17 -3.38
C ALA A 231 -21.23 -9.75 -3.37
N GLN A 232 -21.33 -9.11 -2.21
CA GLN A 232 -21.88 -7.76 -2.10
C GLN A 232 -20.95 -6.70 -2.73
N PHE A 233 -19.65 -6.75 -2.42
CA PHE A 233 -18.65 -5.89 -3.05
C PHE A 233 -18.57 -6.15 -4.57
N ALA A 234 -18.45 -7.41 -4.99
CA ALA A 234 -18.31 -7.77 -6.39
C ALA A 234 -19.51 -7.33 -7.24
N ARG A 235 -20.75 -7.48 -6.75
CA ARG A 235 -21.95 -6.97 -7.45
C ARG A 235 -21.93 -5.46 -7.58
N ALA A 236 -21.60 -4.74 -6.50
CA ALA A 236 -21.57 -3.29 -6.50
C ALA A 236 -20.50 -2.75 -7.47
N ILE A 237 -19.28 -3.31 -7.41
CA ILE A 237 -18.18 -2.91 -8.28
C ILE A 237 -18.51 -3.25 -9.74
N ARG A 238 -18.98 -4.46 -10.05
CA ARG A 238 -19.35 -4.83 -11.44
C ARG A 238 -20.48 -3.96 -12.01
N LYS A 239 -21.43 -3.54 -11.16
CA LYS A 239 -22.51 -2.63 -11.57
C LYS A 239 -21.98 -1.24 -11.92
N ALA A 240 -21.06 -0.71 -11.13
CA ALA A 240 -20.52 0.64 -11.32
C ALA A 240 -19.38 0.69 -12.36
N TYR A 241 -18.56 -0.35 -12.41
CA TYR A 241 -17.31 -0.45 -13.16
C TYR A 241 -17.20 -1.82 -13.86
N PRO A 242 -18.04 -2.10 -14.88
CA PRO A 242 -18.17 -3.43 -15.49
C PRO A 242 -16.91 -3.94 -16.20
N HIS A 243 -15.93 -3.07 -16.46
CA HIS A 243 -14.65 -3.42 -17.08
C HIS A 243 -13.61 -3.93 -16.07
N ILE A 244 -13.79 -3.68 -14.77
CA ILE A 244 -12.87 -4.11 -13.72
C ILE A 244 -13.02 -5.61 -13.48
N LYS A 245 -11.89 -6.31 -13.47
CA LYS A 245 -11.77 -7.71 -13.09
C LYS A 245 -11.66 -7.83 -11.57
N ILE A 246 -12.46 -8.74 -11.02
CA ILE A 246 -12.56 -8.92 -9.57
C ILE A 246 -11.73 -10.12 -9.14
N ILE A 247 -10.87 -9.92 -8.13
CA ILE A 247 -10.03 -10.94 -7.52
C ILE A 247 -10.62 -11.30 -6.16
N ALA A 248 -10.83 -12.60 -5.92
CA ALA A 248 -11.15 -13.13 -4.60
C ALA A 248 -9.89 -13.66 -3.90
N THR A 249 -9.84 -13.57 -2.58
CA THR A 249 -8.69 -13.97 -1.75
C THR A 249 -8.76 -15.43 -1.30
N MET A 250 -9.83 -16.13 -1.68
CA MET A 250 -10.04 -17.56 -1.50
C MET A 250 -11.11 -18.06 -2.48
N PRO A 251 -11.24 -19.39 -2.72
CA PRO A 251 -12.37 -19.93 -3.47
C PRO A 251 -13.71 -19.57 -2.82
N VAL A 252 -14.64 -19.04 -3.62
CA VAL A 252 -15.97 -18.62 -3.16
C VAL A 252 -17.09 -19.52 -3.70
N LYS A 253 -18.11 -19.72 -2.88
CA LYS A 253 -19.37 -20.39 -3.25
C LYS A 253 -20.45 -19.37 -3.57
N GLY A 254 -21.50 -19.80 -4.27
CA GLY A 254 -22.65 -18.96 -4.61
C GLY A 254 -22.69 -18.56 -6.09
N ASP A 255 -23.62 -17.66 -6.42
CA ASP A 255 -23.90 -17.23 -7.80
C ASP A 255 -22.93 -16.16 -8.32
N VAL A 256 -22.17 -15.51 -7.43
CA VAL A 256 -21.16 -14.52 -7.81
C VAL A 256 -19.78 -15.17 -7.78
N GLN A 257 -19.21 -15.38 -8.97
CA GLN A 257 -17.87 -15.94 -9.13
C GLN A 257 -16.86 -14.82 -9.46
N PRO A 258 -15.61 -14.89 -8.98
CA PRO A 258 -14.56 -13.94 -9.31
C PRO A 258 -14.05 -14.13 -10.74
N ASP A 259 -13.33 -13.14 -11.25
CA ASP A 259 -12.56 -13.28 -12.50
C ASP A 259 -11.20 -13.95 -12.22
N LEU A 260 -10.61 -13.69 -11.05
CA LEU A 260 -9.36 -14.28 -10.57
C LEU A 260 -9.44 -14.73 -9.11
N ILE A 261 -8.62 -15.70 -8.71
CA ILE A 261 -8.37 -16.03 -7.31
C ILE A 261 -6.90 -15.71 -7.00
N ASP A 262 -6.67 -15.00 -5.90
CA ASP A 262 -5.34 -14.82 -5.32
C ASP A 262 -4.96 -16.05 -4.47
N LEU A 263 -3.77 -16.60 -4.71
CA LEU A 263 -3.21 -17.73 -3.97
C LEU A 263 -1.86 -17.35 -3.38
N HIS A 264 -1.69 -17.67 -2.09
CA HIS A 264 -0.48 -17.34 -1.34
C HIS A 264 0.33 -18.59 -0.98
N PHE A 265 1.65 -18.54 -1.20
CA PHE A 265 2.55 -19.67 -0.96
C PHE A 265 3.84 -19.27 -0.24
N TYR A 266 3.90 -19.57 1.05
CA TYR A 266 5.13 -19.50 1.82
C TYR A 266 5.61 -20.91 2.13
N ARG A 267 6.75 -21.32 1.55
CA ARG A 267 7.20 -22.71 1.51
C ARG A 267 8.70 -22.84 1.72
N THR A 268 9.18 -24.05 2.00
CA THR A 268 10.61 -24.37 1.95
C THR A 268 11.08 -24.58 0.50
N ALA A 269 12.38 -24.49 0.23
CA ALA A 269 12.92 -24.74 -1.11
C ALA A 269 12.51 -26.13 -1.65
N GLN A 270 12.60 -27.15 -0.80
CA GLN A 270 12.22 -28.50 -1.20
C GLN A 270 10.71 -28.64 -1.53
N GLN A 271 9.86 -27.87 -0.86
CA GLN A 271 8.43 -27.85 -1.16
C GLN A 271 8.16 -27.20 -2.51
N PHE A 272 8.78 -26.05 -2.81
CA PHE A 272 8.58 -25.39 -4.09
C PHE A 272 9.13 -26.18 -5.27
N LEU A 273 10.29 -26.82 -5.12
CA LEU A 273 10.81 -27.75 -6.13
C LEU A 273 9.84 -28.90 -6.46
N ARG A 274 9.04 -29.37 -5.49
CA ARG A 274 8.00 -30.38 -5.73
C ARG A 274 6.71 -29.81 -6.30
N MET A 275 6.55 -28.49 -6.30
CA MET A 275 5.35 -27.79 -6.75
C MET A 275 5.50 -27.20 -8.16
N THR A 276 6.56 -27.52 -8.91
CA THR A 276 6.76 -27.05 -10.29
C THR A 276 5.64 -27.46 -11.25
N HIS A 277 4.90 -28.53 -10.93
CA HIS A 277 3.74 -29.00 -11.70
C HIS A 277 2.40 -28.71 -11.00
N TYR A 278 2.40 -27.84 -9.98
CA TYR A 278 1.22 -27.60 -9.15
C TYR A 278 0.01 -27.11 -9.98
N PHE A 279 0.25 -26.26 -10.97
CA PHE A 279 -0.81 -25.69 -11.81
C PHE A 279 -1.19 -26.56 -13.01
N ASP A 280 -0.47 -27.64 -13.32
CA ASP A 280 -0.72 -28.53 -14.47
C ASP A 280 -2.08 -29.22 -14.37
N HIS A 281 -2.50 -29.54 -13.15
CA HIS A 281 -3.74 -30.26 -12.87
C HIS A 281 -4.92 -29.34 -12.54
N MET A 282 -4.71 -28.03 -12.53
CA MET A 282 -5.79 -27.09 -12.23
C MET A 282 -6.76 -26.93 -13.39
N SER A 283 -8.05 -26.83 -13.07
CA SER A 283 -9.10 -26.64 -14.05
C SER A 283 -8.87 -25.39 -14.89
N ARG A 284 -8.94 -25.52 -16.22
CA ARG A 284 -8.86 -24.41 -17.17
C ARG A 284 -10.21 -23.72 -17.42
N LYS A 285 -11.28 -24.16 -16.74
CA LYS A 285 -12.64 -23.60 -16.85
C LYS A 285 -13.00 -22.66 -15.70
N GLY A 286 -12.17 -22.60 -14.64
CA GLY A 286 -12.40 -21.76 -13.47
C GLY A 286 -11.93 -20.31 -13.64
N PRO A 287 -12.00 -19.49 -12.58
CA PRO A 287 -11.35 -18.19 -12.56
C PRO A 287 -9.85 -18.35 -12.84
N LYS A 288 -9.23 -17.29 -13.39
CA LYS A 288 -7.77 -17.28 -13.54
C LYS A 288 -7.11 -17.20 -12.16
N ILE A 289 -5.81 -17.42 -12.12
CA ILE A 289 -5.06 -17.44 -10.87
C ILE A 289 -4.10 -16.26 -10.88
N MET A 290 -4.11 -15.50 -9.79
CA MET A 290 -3.03 -14.61 -9.40
C MET A 290 -2.29 -15.29 -8.27
N VAL A 291 -0.96 -15.26 -8.30
CA VAL A 291 -0.14 -15.64 -7.15
C VAL A 291 0.41 -14.33 -6.57
N GLY A 292 -0.36 -13.71 -5.68
CA GLY A 292 -0.11 -12.37 -5.14
C GLY A 292 0.98 -12.35 -4.09
N GLU A 293 1.17 -13.44 -3.35
CA GLU A 293 2.23 -13.59 -2.35
C GLU A 293 2.90 -14.95 -2.45
N TRP A 294 4.22 -14.94 -2.55
CA TRP A 294 4.99 -16.17 -2.50
C TRP A 294 6.45 -15.89 -2.15
N ALA A 295 7.06 -16.80 -1.37
CA ALA A 295 8.49 -16.74 -1.08
C ALA A 295 8.99 -18.08 -0.51
N THR A 296 10.21 -18.47 -0.92
CA THR A 296 10.94 -19.51 -0.19
C THR A 296 11.39 -18.94 1.17
N MET A 297 10.91 -19.51 2.27
CA MET A 297 11.24 -19.07 3.64
C MET A 297 12.54 -19.71 4.16
N GLN A 298 13.65 -19.50 3.45
CA GLN A 298 14.99 -19.99 3.85
C GLN A 298 16.06 -18.94 3.54
N GLY A 299 17.15 -18.97 4.32
CA GLY A 299 18.18 -17.93 4.28
C GLY A 299 17.77 -16.73 5.13
N THR A 300 18.50 -16.51 6.23
CA THR A 300 18.32 -15.36 7.13
C THR A 300 19.64 -14.59 7.19
N PRO A 301 19.64 -13.24 7.12
CA PRO A 301 18.48 -12.34 7.05
C PRO A 301 17.90 -12.14 5.65
N THR A 302 18.52 -12.72 4.62
CA THR A 302 18.06 -12.65 3.22
C THR A 302 18.09 -14.03 2.59
N PRO A 303 17.24 -14.29 1.58
CA PRO A 303 17.24 -15.57 0.85
C PRO A 303 18.64 -15.96 0.39
N ASP A 304 18.98 -17.24 0.55
CA ASP A 304 20.21 -17.79 0.01
C ASP A 304 20.04 -18.22 -1.45
N PHE A 305 21.12 -18.70 -2.06
CA PHE A 305 21.09 -19.17 -3.44
C PHE A 305 20.14 -20.36 -3.66
N GLY A 306 19.99 -21.24 -2.66
CA GLY A 306 19.08 -22.39 -2.75
C GLY A 306 17.62 -21.97 -2.76
N ALA A 307 17.27 -20.98 -1.94
CA ALA A 307 15.96 -20.33 -1.96
C ALA A 307 15.67 -19.70 -3.32
N ALA A 308 16.59 -18.87 -3.84
CA ALA A 308 16.44 -18.22 -5.14
C ALA A 308 16.32 -19.23 -6.31
N LEU A 309 17.09 -20.31 -6.27
CA LEU A 309 17.02 -21.36 -7.29
C LEU A 309 15.69 -22.12 -7.25
N SER A 310 15.18 -22.40 -6.05
CA SER A 310 13.87 -23.03 -5.87
C SER A 310 12.73 -22.13 -6.35
N ASP A 311 12.80 -20.84 -6.02
CA ASP A 311 11.85 -19.84 -6.50
C ASP A 311 11.84 -19.80 -8.04
N ALA A 312 13.02 -19.75 -8.66
CA ALA A 312 13.16 -19.78 -10.11
C ALA A 312 12.61 -21.07 -10.74
N ALA A 313 12.86 -22.23 -10.12
CA ALA A 313 12.31 -23.50 -10.58
C ALA A 313 10.77 -23.50 -10.51
N TRP A 314 10.20 -23.03 -9.41
CA TRP A 314 8.75 -22.95 -9.27
C TRP A 314 8.10 -21.99 -10.27
N MET A 315 8.75 -20.86 -10.55
CA MET A 315 8.31 -19.90 -11.57
C MET A 315 8.21 -20.51 -12.98
N THR A 316 8.96 -21.58 -13.30
CA THR A 316 8.82 -22.26 -14.59
C THR A 316 7.47 -22.95 -14.78
N GLY A 317 6.75 -23.21 -13.67
CA GLY A 317 5.42 -23.82 -13.64
C GLY A 317 4.26 -22.84 -13.46
N LEU A 318 4.54 -21.53 -13.40
CA LEU A 318 3.54 -20.46 -13.34
C LEU A 318 3.03 -20.10 -14.76
#